data_AF-A0A7X9EVD5-F1
#
_entry.id   AF-A0A7X9EVD5-F1
#
_cell.length_a   1.000
_cell.length_b   1.000
_cell.length_c   1.000
_cell.angle_alpha   90.00
_cell.angle_beta   90.00
_cell.angle_gamma   90.00
#
_symmetry.space_group_name_H-M   'P 1'
#
loop_
_entity.id
_entity.type
_entity.pdbx_description
1 polymer ?
#
loop_
_entity_poly.entity_id
_entity_poly.type
_entity_poly.pdbx_seq_one_letter_code
_entity_poly.pdbx_strand_id
1 'polypeptide(L)' 'MDTDLIDIHTHILPGLDDGAPSLQKAVEMAAIAARDGIKSLVATPHVMRGAFENNRTDILKKVQDL' A
#
# COMPACT_ATOMS: atom_id res chain seq x y z
N MET A 1 -9.15 -21.62 15.14
CA MET A 1 -9.50 -20.21 14.87
C MET A 1 -8.77 -19.87 13.59
N ASP A 2 -9.49 -19.44 12.56
CA ASP A 2 -8.82 -18.81 11.41
C ASP A 2 -8.24 -17.49 11.91
N THR A 3 -6.91 -17.39 11.93
CA THR A 3 -6.24 -16.13 12.19
C THR A 3 -6.18 -15.36 10.89
N ASP A 4 -6.72 -14.14 10.86
CA ASP A 4 -6.62 -13.28 9.70
C ASP A 4 -5.14 -12.95 9.43
N LEU A 5 -4.62 -13.35 8.26
CA LEU A 5 -3.26 -13.03 7.85
C LEU A 5 -3.18 -11.56 7.47
N ILE A 6 -2.24 -10.83 8.08
CA ILE A 6 -2.03 -9.40 7.88
C ILE A 6 -0.63 -9.20 7.29
N ASP A 7 -0.54 -8.53 6.15
CA ASP A 7 0.73 -7.98 5.66
C ASP A 7 0.95 -6.60 6.29
N ILE A 8 2.07 -6.46 6.97
CA ILE A 8 2.43 -5.25 7.71
C ILE A 8 3.36 -4.32 6.91
N HIS A 9 3.72 -4.67 5.68
CA HIS A 9 4.63 -3.87 4.87
C HIS A 9 4.30 -3.95 3.38
N THR A 10 3.47 -3.01 2.89
CA THR A 10 3.08 -2.96 1.49
C THR A 10 3.12 -1.54 0.92
N HIS A 11 3.70 -1.42 -0.28
CA HIS A 11 3.72 -0.18 -1.07
C HIS A 11 2.48 -0.10 -1.99
N ILE A 12 1.30 -0.08 -1.36
CA ILE A 12 0.00 -0.22 -2.05
C ILE A 12 -0.60 1.13 -2.49
N LEU A 13 -0.15 2.25 -1.94
CA LEU A 13 -0.70 3.58 -2.27
C LEU A 13 -0.23 4.04 -3.66
N PRO A 14 -1.15 4.36 -4.59
CA PRO A 14 -0.80 4.55 -5.99
C PRO A 14 -0.04 5.86 -6.25
N GLY A 15 1.12 5.73 -6.90
CA GLY A 15 1.96 6.82 -7.40
C GLY A 15 2.73 7.58 -6.33
N LEU A 16 2.94 6.97 -5.16
CA LEU A 16 3.61 7.62 -4.02
C LEU A 16 5.12 7.33 -3.95
N ASP A 17 5.52 6.14 -4.40
CA ASP A 17 6.89 5.67 -4.43
C ASP A 17 7.09 4.63 -5.55
N ASP A 18 8.05 3.73 -5.40
CA ASP A 18 8.37 2.64 -6.33
C ASP A 18 7.44 1.42 -6.22
N GLY A 19 6.38 1.50 -5.41
CA GLY A 19 5.31 0.50 -5.36
C GLY A 19 4.31 0.59 -6.51
N ALA A 20 3.02 0.63 -6.19
CA ALA A 20 1.97 0.70 -7.20
C ALA A 20 2.03 2.04 -7.99
N PRO A 21 2.22 2.05 -9.32
CA PRO A 21 2.24 3.29 -10.11
C PRO A 21 0.84 3.86 -10.39
N SER A 22 -0.23 3.08 -10.22
CA SER A 22 -1.60 3.47 -10.53
C SER A 22 -2.60 2.71 -9.66
N LEU A 23 -3.84 3.23 -9.55
CA LEU A 23 -4.93 2.54 -8.82
C LEU A 23 -5.19 1.14 -9.38
N GLN A 24 -5.18 1.00 -10.71
CA GLN A 24 -5.35 -0.30 -11.35
C GLN A 24 -4.27 -1.29 -10.91
N LYS A 25 -3.01 -0.83 -10.81
CA LYS A 25 -1.93 -1.70 -10.36
C LYS A 25 -2.01 -2.03 -8.87
N ALA A 26 -2.45 -1.08 -8.04
CA ALA A 26 -2.73 -1.32 -6.62
C ALA A 26 -3.80 -2.39 -6.42
N VAL A 27 -4.88 -2.36 -7.20
CA VAL A 27 -5.94 -3.39 -7.17
C VAL A 27 -5.42 -4.75 -7.60
N GLU A 28 -4.59 -4.82 -8.65
CA GLU A 28 -3.94 -6.08 -9.05
C GLU A 28 -3.07 -6.67 -7.93
N MET A 29 -2.29 -5.83 -7.24
CA MET A 29 -1.46 -6.23 -6.10
C MET A 29 -2.31 -6.73 -4.93
N ALA A 30 -3.38 -6.01 -4.58
CA ALA A 30 -4.32 -6.43 -3.54
C ALA A 30 -5.02 -7.75 -3.89
N ALA A 31 -5.36 -7.97 -5.16
CA ALA A 31 -5.95 -9.23 -5.63
C ALA A 31 -4.97 -10.41 -5.53
N ILE A 32 -3.67 -10.19 -5.77
CA ILE A 32 -2.63 -11.21 -5.53
C ILE A 32 -2.56 -11.53 -4.03
N ALA A 33 -2.44 -10.53 -3.17
CA ALA A 33 -2.38 -10.71 -1.72
C ALA A 33 -3.60 -11.47 -1.18
N ALA A 34 -4.80 -11.13 -1.66
CA ALA A 34 -6.04 -11.82 -1.30
C ALA A 34 -6.06 -13.29 -1.72
N ARG A 35 -5.51 -13.63 -2.91
CA ARG A 35 -5.37 -15.04 -3.33
C ARG A 35 -4.38 -15.82 -2.48
N ASP A 36 -3.39 -15.14 -1.91
CA ASP A 36 -2.40 -15.72 -0.99
C ASP A 36 -2.91 -15.79 0.46
N GLY A 37 -4.18 -15.43 0.70
CA GLY A 37 -4.84 -15.53 2.00
C GLY A 37 -4.63 -14.33 2.92
N ILE A 38 -3.97 -13.27 2.45
CA ILE A 38 -3.84 -12.01 3.19
C ILE A 38 -5.18 -11.28 3.18
N LYS A 39 -5.68 -10.93 4.38
CA LYS A 39 -6.98 -10.25 4.54
C LYS A 39 -6.85 -8.75 4.80
N SER A 40 -5.70 -8.31 5.30
CA SER A 40 -5.44 -6.91 5.61
C SER A 40 -4.03 -6.51 5.18
N LEU A 41 -3.89 -5.30 4.63
CA LEU A 41 -2.62 -4.69 4.25
C LEU A 41 -2.41 -3.43 5.07
N VAL A 42 -1.19 -3.25 5.60
CA VAL A 42 -0.74 -1.98 6.16
C VAL A 42 0.07 -1.25 5.11
N ALA A 43 -0.41 -0.09 4.68
CA ALA A 43 0.33 0.78 3.76
C ALA A 43 1.57 1.37 4.46
N THR A 44 2.76 1.06 3.94
CA THR A 44 4.05 1.53 4.49
C THR A 44 4.92 2.16 3.40
N PRO A 45 4.45 3.21 2.73
CA PRO A 45 5.22 3.82 1.66
C PRO A 45 6.53 4.43 2.17
N HIS A 46 7.49 4.60 1.27
CA HIS A 46 8.77 5.23 1.60
C HIS A 46 8.59 6.68 2.05
N VAL A 47 9.30 7.04 3.13
CA VAL A 47 9.54 8.41 3.58
C VAL A 47 11.06 8.58 3.62
N MET A 48 11.64 9.03 2.51
CA MET A 48 13.08 9.06 2.29
C MET A 48 13.50 10.39 1.66
N ARG A 49 14.16 11.24 2.45
CA ARG A 49 14.65 12.53 1.96
C ARG A 49 15.60 12.35 0.78
N GLY A 50 15.39 13.09 -0.30
CA GLY A 50 16.16 13.03 -1.54
C GLY A 50 15.72 11.94 -2.53
N ALA A 51 14.76 11.08 -2.18
CA ALA A 51 14.21 10.05 -3.07
C ALA A 51 12.67 10.05 -3.09
N PHE A 52 12.05 9.99 -1.91
CA PHE A 52 10.60 9.95 -1.71
C PHE A 52 10.21 10.91 -0.58
N GLU A 53 9.92 12.16 -0.92
CA GLU A 53 9.58 13.24 0.03
C GLU A 53 8.12 13.16 0.53
N ASN A 54 7.63 11.94 0.75
CA ASN A 54 6.30 11.69 1.23
C ASN A 54 6.15 12.18 2.68
N ASN A 55 5.05 12.85 2.95
CA ASN A 55 4.74 13.33 4.29
C ASN A 55 3.39 12.77 4.75
N ARG A 56 3.12 12.89 6.06
CA ARG A 56 1.90 12.38 6.69
C ARG A 56 0.63 12.85 5.97
N THR A 57 0.55 14.12 5.60
CA THR A 57 -0.65 14.70 4.99
C THR A 57 -0.96 14.06 3.65
N ASP A 58 0.06 13.88 2.81
CA ASP A 58 -0.14 13.33 1.46
C ASP A 58 -0.39 11.82 1.49
N ILE A 59 0.25 11.09 2.42
CA ILE A 59 -0.06 9.68 2.69
C ILE A 59 -1.53 9.53 3.11
N LEU A 60 -2.00 10.35 4.07
CA LEU A 60 -3.38 10.27 4.54
C LEU A 60 -4.41 10.62 3.46
N LYS A 61 -4.11 11.56 2.56
CA LYS A 61 -4.97 11.83 1.39
C LYS A 61 -5.09 10.59 0.50
N LYS A 62 -3.96 9.95 0.19
CA LYS A 62 -3.94 8.74 -0.66
C LYS A 62 -4.65 7.55 -0.04
N VAL A 63 -4.68 7.45 1.28
CA VAL A 63 -5.51 6.46 1.99
C VAL A 63 -7.00 6.74 1.80
N GLN A 64 -7.42 8.01 1.72
CA GLN A 64 -8.83 8.38 1.48
C GLN A 64 -9.26 8.20 0.01
N ASP A 65 -8.30 8.17 -0.91
CA ASP A 65 -8.55 7.96 -2.35
C ASP A 65 -8.73 6.47 -2.72
N LEU A 66 -8.53 5.54 -1.76
CA LEU A 66 -8.66 4.09 -1.91
C LEU A 66 -10.05 3.57 -1.53
#